data_AF-A0A947G6K4-F1
#
_entry.id   AF-A0A947G6K4-F1
#
_cell.length_a   1.000
_cell.length_b   1.000
_cell.length_c   1.000
_cell.angle_alpha   90.00
_cell.angle_beta   90.00
_cell.angle_gamma   90.00
#
_symmetry.space_group_name_H-M   'P 1'
#
loop_
_entity.id
_entity.type
_entity.pdbx_description
1 polymer ?
#
loop_
_entity_poly.entity_id
_entity_poly.type
_entity_poly.pdbx_seq_one_letter_code
_entity_poly.pdbx_strand_id
1 'polypeptide(L)'
;MLEAEVQNAGYQVHLEVFEGPLDLLLHLVKKHELDILDIPIAFITQKYLEYLDFMSSLNLDIAGEYLLMAATLAYIKSREL
;
A
#
# COMPACT_ATOMS: atom_id res chain seq x y z
N MET A 1 -35.97 -2.95 -25.06
CA MET A 1 -35.79 -1.81 -24.13
C MET A 1 -35.38 -2.42 -22.80
N LEU A 2 -34.09 -2.72 -22.56
CA LEU A 2 -32.98 -1.79 -22.25
C LEU A 2 -33.37 -0.83 -21.13
N GLU A 3 -32.96 -1.12 -19.89
CA GLU A 3 -32.23 -0.18 -19.03
C GLU A 3 -31.20 -0.99 -18.22
N ALA A 4 -29.93 -0.65 -18.41
CA ALA A 4 -28.77 -1.28 -17.78
C ALA A 4 -28.36 -0.51 -16.51
N GLU A 5 -27.77 -1.26 -15.57
CA GLU A 5 -26.72 -0.92 -14.60
C GLU A 5 -26.72 0.46 -13.90
N VAL A 6 -26.76 0.40 -12.56
CA VAL A 6 -25.77 1.11 -11.75
C VAL A 6 -25.30 0.19 -10.61
N GLN A 7 -24.24 -0.58 -10.84
CA GLN A 7 -23.42 -1.13 -9.77
C GLN A 7 -22.60 0.02 -9.18
N ASN A 8 -23.09 0.63 -8.10
CA ASN A 8 -22.26 1.51 -7.28
C ASN A 8 -21.24 0.64 -6.52
N ALA A 9 -20.18 0.22 -7.21
CA ALA A 9 -18.93 -0.14 -6.57
C ALA A 9 -18.36 1.16 -5.98
N GLY A 10 -18.89 1.54 -4.81
CA GLY A 10 -18.38 2.66 -4.04
C GLY A 10 -16.90 2.42 -3.82
N TYR A 11 -16.06 3.18 -4.53
CA TYR A 11 -14.65 3.28 -4.23
C TYR A 11 -14.55 3.75 -2.79
N GLN A 12 -14.34 2.81 -1.87
CA GLN A 12 -13.94 3.11 -0.51
C GLN A 12 -12.53 3.69 -0.59
N VAL A 13 -12.47 4.99 -0.89
CA VAL A 13 -11.25 5.77 -0.69
C VAL A 13 -11.14 5.96 0.82
N HIS A 14 -10.70 4.90 1.52
CA HIS A 14 -10.20 5.03 2.87
C HIS A 14 -8.91 5.82 2.75
N LEU A 15 -9.00 7.16 2.89
CA LEU A 15 -7.87 7.93 3.41
C LEU A 15 -7.71 7.50 4.87
N GLU A 16 -7.20 6.28 5.09
CA GLU A 16 -6.60 5.92 6.36
C GLU A 16 -5.40 6.85 6.52
N VAL A 17 -5.56 7.86 7.38
CA VAL A 17 -4.46 8.71 7.82
C VAL A 17 -3.59 7.83 8.69
N PHE A 18 -2.72 7.04 8.06
CA PHE A 18 -1.80 6.17 8.77
C PHE A 18 -0.88 7.03 9.64
N GLU A 19 -0.71 6.62 10.89
CA GLU A 19 0.17 7.33 11.84
C GLU A 19 1.67 7.11 11.53
N GLY A 20 1.99 6.31 10.51
CA GLY A 20 3.35 6.12 10.04
C GLY A 20 3.52 4.94 9.07
N PRO A 21 4.76 4.71 8.60
CA PRO A 21 5.06 3.67 7.61
C PRO A 21 4.83 2.25 8.15
N LEU A 22 4.95 2.03 9.47
CA LEU A 22 4.71 0.73 10.09
C LEU A 22 3.21 0.37 10.12
N ASP A 23 2.35 1.35 10.34
CA ASP A 23 0.90 1.15 10.36
C ASP A 23 0.39 0.80 8.96
N LEU A 24 0.91 1.48 7.93
CA LEU A 24 0.68 1.12 6.54
C LEU A 24 1.13 -0.32 6.24
N LEU A 25 2.30 -0.74 6.73
CA LEU A 25 2.75 -2.12 6.57
C LEU A 25 1.83 -3.13 7.26
N LEU A 26 1.39 -2.84 8.49
CA LEU A 26 0.46 -3.69 9.23
C LEU A 26 -0.89 -3.79 8.52
N HIS A 27 -1.39 -2.68 7.97
CA HIS A 27 -2.59 -2.65 7.14
C HIS A 27 -2.41 -3.54 5.90
N LEU A 28 -1.29 -3.42 5.18
CA LEU A 28 -1.02 -4.24 3.99
C LEU A 28 -0.92 -5.74 4.31
N VAL A 29 -0.28 -6.10 5.44
CA VAL A 29 -0.19 -7.49 5.91
C VAL A 29 -1.59 -8.04 6.22
N LYS A 30 -2.43 -7.28 6.94
CA LYS A 30 -3.80 -7.67 7.25
C LYS A 30 -4.68 -7.77 6.00
N LYS A 31 -4.58 -6.81 5.09
CA LYS A 31 -5.39 -6.72 3.87
C LYS A 31 -5.10 -7.85 2.89
N HIS A 32 -3.85 -8.28 2.81
CA HIS A 32 -3.42 -9.37 1.92
C HIS A 32 -3.36 -10.73 2.62
N GLU A 33 -3.87 -10.83 3.85
CA GLU A 33 -3.88 -12.06 4.66
C GLU A 33 -2.50 -12.72 4.73
N LEU A 34 -1.43 -11.91 4.78
CA LEU A 34 -0.07 -12.40 4.88
C LEU A 34 0.22 -12.84 6.31
N ASP A 35 0.97 -13.92 6.46
CA ASP A 35 1.53 -14.29 7.76
C ASP A 35 2.58 -13.24 8.15
N ILE A 36 2.45 -12.66 9.34
CA ILE A 36 3.40 -11.66 9.85
C ILE A 36 4.79 -12.26 10.08
N LEU A 37 4.89 -13.59 10.25
CA LEU A 37 6.13 -14.32 10.46
C LEU A 37 6.80 -14.71 9.13
N ASP A 38 6.06 -14.74 8.03
CA ASP A 38 6.53 -15.11 6.70
C ASP A 38 6.03 -14.11 5.64
N ILE A 39 6.51 -12.87 5.77
CA ILE A 39 6.16 -11.79 4.84
C ILE A 39 7.11 -11.84 3.65
N PRO A 40 6.63 -12.10 2.41
CA PRO A 40 7.48 -12.02 1.23
C PRO A 40 7.87 -10.56 1.00
N ILE A 41 9.14 -10.21 1.29
CA ILE A 41 9.67 -8.84 1.15
C ILE A 41 9.39 -8.29 -0.24
N ALA A 42 9.52 -9.12 -1.27
CA ALA A 42 9.25 -8.74 -2.65
C ALA A 42 7.81 -8.25 -2.90
N PHE A 43 6.83 -8.91 -2.26
CA PHE A 43 5.40 -8.61 -2.40
C PHE A 43 5.03 -7.37 -1.59
N ILE A 44 5.42 -7.32 -0.30
CA ILE A 44 5.08 -6.19 0.58
C ILE A 44 5.71 -4.89 0.07
N THR A 45 6.95 -4.94 -0.45
CA THR A 45 7.61 -3.77 -1.07
C THR A 45 6.81 -3.25 -2.26
N GLN A 46 6.32 -4.15 -3.12
CA GLN A 46 5.56 -3.76 -4.30
C GLN A 46 4.22 -3.13 -3.90
N LYS A 47 3.51 -3.71 -2.94
CA LYS A 47 2.26 -3.16 -2.42
C LYS A 47 2.45 -1.83 -1.70
N TYR A 48 3.55 -1.67 -0.98
CA TYR A 48 3.90 -0.41 -0.34
C TYR A 48 4.13 0.70 -1.38
N LEU A 49 4.89 0.41 -2.45
CA LEU A 49 5.13 1.36 -3.54
C LEU A 49 3.85 1.69 -4.32
N GLU A 50 3.02 0.69 -4.66
CA GLU A 50 1.71 0.92 -5.28
C GLU A 50 0.83 1.87 -4.46
N TYR A 51 0.87 1.75 -3.13
CA TYR A 51 0.12 2.62 -2.24
C TYR A 51 0.68 4.06 -2.22
N LEU A 52 1.99 4.21 -2.21
CA LEU A 52 2.63 5.54 -2.29
C LEU A 52 2.35 6.22 -3.62
N ASP A 53 2.37 5.47 -4.73
CA ASP A 53 2.02 6.00 -6.05
C ASP A 53 0.55 6.43 -6.09
N PHE A 54 -0.35 5.67 -5.45
CA PHE A 54 -1.75 6.06 -5.31
C PHE A 54 -1.91 7.35 -4.50
N MET A 55 -1.23 7.47 -3.35
CA MET A 55 -1.22 8.71 -2.56
C MET A 55 -0.68 9.90 -3.37
N SER A 56 0.41 9.69 -4.12
CA SER A 56 1.02 10.71 -4.99
C SER A 56 0.05 11.14 -6.10
N SER A 57 -0.65 10.19 -6.72
CA SER A 57 -1.63 10.47 -7.79
C SER A 57 -2.84 11.27 -7.32
N LEU A 58 -3.16 11.20 -6.03
CA LEU A 58 -4.22 11.98 -5.38
C LEU A 58 -3.73 13.34 -4.86
N ASN A 59 -2.47 13.72 -5.14
CA ASN A 59 -1.81 14.91 -4.60
C ASN A 59 -1.81 14.98 -3.07
N LEU A 60 -1.72 13.82 -2.39
CA LEU A 60 -1.52 13.78 -0.94
C LEU A 60 -0.04 14.03 -0.63
N ASP A 61 0.24 14.86 0.37
CA ASP A 61 1.60 15.10 0.83
C ASP A 61 2.18 13.81 1.46
N ILE A 62 3.17 13.22 0.78
CA ILE A 62 3.88 12.05 1.28
C ILE A 62 4.96 12.53 2.24
N ALA A 63 4.89 12.09 3.50
CA ALA A 63 5.95 12.40 4.47
C ALA A 63 7.25 11.65 4.15
N GLY A 64 8.40 12.27 4.39
CA GLY A 64 9.73 11.71 4.07
C GLY A 64 10.03 10.35 4.73
N GLU A 65 9.38 10.06 5.85
CA GLU A 65 9.47 8.76 6.55
C GLU A 65 8.95 7.59 5.70
N TYR A 66 7.93 7.82 4.86
CA TYR A 66 7.41 6.82 3.94
C TYR A 66 8.39 6.52 2.81
N LEU A 67 9.04 7.56 2.27
CA LEU A 67 10.07 7.41 1.24
C LEU A 67 11.31 6.68 1.79
N LEU A 68 11.69 6.95 3.04
CA LEU A 68 12.77 6.22 3.72
C LEU A 68 12.44 4.73 3.87
N MET A 69 11.19 4.40 4.25
CA MET A 69 10.76 3.02 4.36
C MET A 69 10.72 2.33 2.99
N ALA A 70 10.21 3.01 1.95
CA ALA A 70 10.22 2.49 0.58
C ALA A 70 11.65 2.14 0.11
N ALA A 71 12.60 3.05 0.34
CA ALA A 71 14.01 2.82 0.03
C ALA A 71 14.59 1.64 0.84
N THR A 72 14.22 1.52 2.11
CA THR A 72 14.65 0.42 2.99
C THR A 72 14.14 -0.93 2.49
N LEU A 73 12.85 -1.02 2.15
CA LEU A 73 12.22 -2.21 1.60
C LEU A 73 12.83 -2.59 0.25
N ALA A 74 13.06 -1.62 -0.63
CA ALA A 74 13.74 -1.83 -1.90
C ALA A 74 15.17 -2.34 -1.71
N TYR A 75 15.91 -1.80 -0.74
CA TYR A 75 17.25 -2.26 -0.39
C TYR A 75 17.26 -3.71 0.12
N ILE A 76 16.35 -4.05 1.05
CA ILE A 76 16.24 -5.42 1.56
C ILE A 76 15.87 -6.38 0.42
N LYS A 77 14.88 -6.03 -0.41
CA LYS A 77 14.50 -6.83 -1.60
C LYS A 77 15.67 -7.06 -2.54
N SER A 78 16.51 -6.04 -2.78
CA SER A 78 17.67 -6.13 -3.66
C SER A 78 18.80 -6.99 -3.09
N ARG A 79 18.86 -7.20 -1.78
CA ARG A 79 19.93 -7.95 -1.11
C ARG A 79 19.57 -9.43 -0.89
N GLU A 80 18.28 -9.75 -0.86
CA GLU A 80 17.75 -11.12 -0.80
C GLU A 80 17.64 -11.78 -2.20
N LEU A 81 17.92 -11.02 -3.27
CA LEU A 81 18.04 -11.49 -4.66
C LEU A 81 19.49 -11.82 -5.01
#